data_AF-A0A7S1ZCI4-F1
#
_entry.id   AF-A0A7S1ZCI4-F1
#
_cell.length_a   1.000
_cell.length_b   1.000
_cell.length_c   1.000
_cell.angle_alpha   90.00
_cell.angle_beta   90.00
_cell.angle_gamma   90.00
#
_symmetry.space_group_name_H-M   'P 1'
#
loop_
_entity.id
_entity.type
_entity.pdbx_description
1 polymer ?
#
loop_
_entity_poly.entity_id
_entity_poly.type
_entity_poly.pdbx_seq_one_letter_code
_entity_poly.pdbx_strand_id
1 'polypeptide(L)'
;PESGWTMARPSLATAAALAVVLLFPTLASSFTLITFDVDGTLVAGGGPSGKEAEASAHSRAFGHAVGSILGDGSPTAPVASVLRTEQYHGSTDGLILLRLARAALGVEPDVSAARLDDLMACMYEYISKLDDEEVAQGISPLPGVLDRLSDLATMKSSVACGLVTGNVEGIARRKMRAVGVLGTGALAPPSDQQLLRNSNWAGAEDIGFLGGFGSDFCSGDIDDASRNYLDRSEQIAIAAERCRSSLTGAELRRVVHVGDAPADVLAARAYADRLESTGGDDSPCVGMVAVATGSYGAEELKELAGETRPGKWEPTVLEEGMADPGFMRACGLL
;
A
#
# COMPACT_ATOMS: atom_id res chain seq x y z
N PRO A 1 70.29 45.79 10.19
CA PRO A 1 70.17 44.31 10.18
C PRO A 1 69.63 43.83 11.53
N GLU A 2 68.41 43.28 11.50
CA GLU A 2 67.89 42.24 12.41
C GLU A 2 67.66 42.67 13.88
N SER A 3 66.42 43.07 14.21
CA SER A 3 65.31 42.23 14.75
C SER A 3 65.54 41.85 16.22
N GLY A 4 64.74 42.22 17.22
CA GLY A 4 63.32 42.53 17.25
C GLY A 4 62.58 41.40 17.96
N TRP A 5 62.52 41.42 19.30
CA TRP A 5 61.63 40.55 20.11
C TRP A 5 61.16 41.32 21.35
N THR A 6 60.05 42.03 21.22
CA THR A 6 59.22 42.49 22.35
C THR A 6 58.09 41.50 22.53
N MET A 7 58.08 40.78 23.65
CA MET A 7 56.96 39.92 24.05
C MET A 7 55.72 40.77 24.33
N ALA A 8 54.75 40.73 23.42
CA ALA A 8 53.39 41.18 23.69
C ALA A 8 52.64 40.09 24.46
N ARG A 9 52.17 40.43 25.66
CA ARG A 9 51.21 39.59 26.40
C ARG A 9 49.86 39.63 25.68
N PRO A 10 49.20 38.49 25.42
CA PRO A 10 47.85 38.53 24.90
C PRO A 10 46.90 39.08 25.97
N SER A 11 46.08 40.04 25.55
CA SER A 11 45.03 40.62 26.38
C SER A 11 43.91 39.60 26.61
N LEU A 12 43.28 39.71 27.78
CA LEU A 12 42.22 38.88 28.33
C LEU A 12 40.86 39.06 27.61
N ALA A 13 40.87 39.21 26.29
CA ALA A 13 39.68 39.49 25.48
C ALA A 13 39.76 38.73 24.15
N THR A 14 39.62 37.41 24.21
CA THR A 14 39.29 36.62 23.02
C THR A 14 38.22 35.63 23.43
N ALA A 15 37.00 36.11 23.27
CA ALA A 15 35.76 35.37 23.09
C ALA A 15 35.80 33.90 23.54
N ALA A 16 35.38 33.67 24.78
CA ALA A 16 34.46 32.59 25.04
C ALA A 16 33.20 32.84 24.18
N ALA A 17 33.29 32.57 22.88
CA ALA A 17 32.13 32.20 22.09
C ALA A 17 31.75 30.82 22.63
N LEU A 18 31.08 30.83 23.80
CA LEU A 18 30.18 29.77 24.18
C LEU A 18 29.30 29.57 22.95
N ALA A 19 29.59 28.53 22.18
CA ALA A 19 28.62 27.91 21.33
C ALA A 19 27.57 27.35 22.29
N VAL A 20 26.67 28.23 22.75
CA VAL A 20 25.32 27.84 23.09
C VAL A 20 24.74 27.41 21.76
N VAL A 21 25.09 26.18 21.35
CA VAL A 21 24.19 25.37 20.55
C VAL A 21 22.97 25.29 21.43
N LEU A 22 22.05 26.24 21.23
CA LEU A 22 20.71 26.12 21.73
C LEU A 22 20.23 24.80 21.11
N LEU A 23 20.35 23.73 21.91
CA LEU A 23 19.59 22.50 21.77
C LEU A 23 18.12 22.89 21.95
N PHE A 24 17.60 23.69 21.01
CA PHE A 24 16.20 23.68 20.77
C PHE A 24 15.91 22.24 20.35
N PRO A 25 15.01 21.52 21.04
CA PRO A 25 14.51 20.30 20.45
C PRO A 25 13.98 20.72 19.09
N THR A 26 14.61 20.21 18.02
CA THR A 26 13.98 20.22 16.70
C THR A 26 12.65 19.53 16.92
N LEU A 27 11.57 20.31 16.97
CA LEU A 27 10.22 19.75 17.03
C LEU A 27 10.16 18.80 15.85
N ALA A 28 10.10 17.49 16.14
CA ALA A 28 10.01 16.49 15.10
C ALA A 28 8.81 16.87 14.23
N SER A 29 9.03 17.05 12.93
CA SER A 29 7.93 17.34 12.02
C SER A 29 6.97 16.16 12.07
N SER A 30 5.68 16.46 12.28
CA SER A 30 4.63 15.45 12.23
C SER A 30 4.43 14.99 10.80
N PHE A 31 4.29 13.70 10.59
CA PHE A 31 4.18 13.11 9.27
C PHE A 31 2.92 12.25 9.15
N THR A 32 2.27 12.31 7.99
CA THR A 32 1.10 11.49 7.64
C THR A 32 1.50 10.48 6.57
N LEU A 33 1.28 9.19 6.82
CA LEU A 33 1.30 8.17 5.78
C LEU A 33 -0.12 8.04 5.21
N ILE A 34 -0.28 8.13 3.90
CA ILE A 34 -1.51 7.80 3.19
C ILE A 34 -1.24 6.58 2.32
N THR A 35 -2.01 5.51 2.54
CA THR A 35 -1.94 4.30 1.72
C THR A 35 -3.23 4.13 0.94
N PHE A 36 -3.12 3.66 -0.29
CA PHE A 36 -4.26 3.43 -1.16
C PHE A 36 -4.35 1.95 -1.52
N ASP A 37 -5.56 1.39 -1.48
CA ASP A 37 -5.84 0.22 -2.31
C ASP A 37 -5.86 0.61 -3.80
N VAL A 38 -5.89 -0.38 -4.67
CA VAL A 38 -5.77 -0.23 -6.11
C VAL A 38 -7.12 -0.35 -6.79
N ASP A 39 -7.68 -1.56 -6.82
CA ASP A 39 -8.83 -1.91 -7.64
C ASP A 39 -10.12 -1.46 -6.95
N GLY A 40 -10.83 -0.51 -7.54
CA GLY A 40 -12.01 0.15 -6.96
C GLY A 40 -11.70 1.45 -6.20
N THR A 41 -10.41 1.73 -5.93
CA THR A 41 -9.95 2.91 -5.20
C THR A 41 -9.14 3.88 -6.08
N LEU A 42 -8.05 3.42 -6.69
CA LEU A 42 -7.25 4.22 -7.64
C LEU A 42 -7.68 3.98 -9.09
N VAL A 43 -8.07 2.75 -9.41
CA VAL A 43 -8.45 2.33 -10.76
C VAL A 43 -9.81 1.65 -10.76
N ALA A 44 -10.60 1.90 -11.81
CA ALA A 44 -11.80 1.13 -12.09
C ALA A 44 -11.41 -0.14 -12.88
N GLY A 45 -11.96 -1.28 -12.46
CA GLY A 45 -11.85 -2.54 -13.19
C GLY A 45 -13.06 -2.77 -14.09
N GLY A 46 -12.81 -3.04 -15.37
CA GLY A 46 -13.80 -3.40 -16.38
C GLY A 46 -14.57 -2.19 -16.94
N GLY A 47 -14.79 -2.17 -18.25
CA GLY A 47 -15.74 -1.24 -18.88
C GLY A 47 -17.18 -1.43 -18.38
N PRO A 48 -18.16 -0.70 -18.94
CA PRO A 48 -19.53 -0.61 -18.43
C PRO A 48 -20.29 -1.94 -18.23
N SER A 49 -19.73 -3.06 -18.69
CA SER A 49 -20.31 -4.40 -18.60
C SER A 49 -19.63 -5.35 -17.61
N GLY A 50 -18.56 -4.94 -16.91
CA GLY A 50 -17.82 -5.75 -15.92
C GLY A 50 -17.00 -6.93 -16.48
N LYS A 51 -17.32 -7.42 -17.69
CA LYS A 51 -16.66 -8.57 -18.35
C LYS A 51 -15.19 -8.36 -18.69
N GLU A 52 -14.76 -7.10 -18.80
CA GLU A 52 -13.38 -6.75 -19.15
C GLU A 52 -12.41 -6.95 -17.97
N ALA A 53 -12.90 -6.85 -16.72
CA ALA A 53 -12.08 -7.10 -15.53
C ALA A 53 -11.66 -8.57 -15.40
N GLU A 54 -12.58 -9.50 -15.71
CA GLU A 54 -12.32 -10.95 -15.71
C GLU A 54 -11.31 -11.37 -16.78
N ALA A 55 -11.23 -10.59 -17.87
CA ALA A 55 -10.27 -10.78 -18.94
C ALA A 55 -8.94 -10.04 -18.70
N SER A 56 -8.75 -9.32 -17.60
CA SER A 56 -7.53 -8.55 -17.35
C SER A 56 -6.27 -9.43 -17.30
N ALA A 57 -5.11 -8.82 -17.57
CA ALA A 57 -3.83 -9.51 -17.49
C ALA A 57 -3.59 -10.13 -16.10
N HIS A 58 -3.96 -9.41 -15.03
CA HIS A 58 -3.84 -9.88 -13.65
C HIS A 58 -4.73 -11.09 -13.37
N SER A 59 -5.99 -11.08 -13.84
CA SER A 59 -6.90 -12.23 -13.76
C SER A 59 -6.32 -13.48 -14.45
N ARG A 60 -5.75 -13.31 -15.65
CA ARG A 60 -5.12 -14.42 -16.40
C ARG A 60 -3.87 -14.99 -15.71
N ALA A 61 -3.11 -14.13 -15.01
CA ALA A 61 -1.88 -14.53 -14.33
C ALA A 61 -2.12 -15.60 -13.24
N PHE A 62 -3.26 -15.55 -12.54
CA PHE A 62 -3.62 -16.57 -11.54
C PHE A 62 -3.70 -17.98 -12.14
N GLY A 63 -4.50 -18.13 -13.20
CA GLY A 63 -4.67 -19.44 -13.85
C GLY A 63 -3.38 -19.94 -14.47
N HIS A 64 -2.58 -19.03 -15.04
CA HIS A 64 -1.25 -19.36 -15.55
C HIS A 64 -0.32 -19.88 -14.44
N ALA A 65 -0.21 -19.18 -13.32
CA ALA A 65 0.69 -19.55 -12.23
C ALA A 65 0.30 -20.88 -11.56
N VAL A 66 -0.98 -21.06 -11.22
CA VAL A 66 -1.47 -22.31 -10.60
C VAL A 66 -1.24 -23.50 -11.54
N GLY A 67 -1.57 -23.34 -12.82
CA GLY A 67 -1.37 -24.37 -13.84
C GLY A 67 0.11 -24.72 -14.08
N SER A 68 0.99 -23.72 -14.06
CA SER A 68 2.42 -23.89 -14.34
C SER A 68 3.19 -24.51 -13.17
N ILE A 69 2.86 -24.11 -11.94
CA ILE A 69 3.63 -24.49 -10.75
C ILE A 69 3.10 -25.77 -10.09
N LEU A 70 1.78 -25.98 -10.14
CA LEU A 70 1.08 -27.08 -9.45
C LEU A 70 0.35 -28.04 -10.40
N GLY A 71 0.13 -27.64 -11.65
CA GLY A 71 -0.58 -28.42 -12.67
C GLY A 71 0.35 -29.11 -13.68
N ASP A 72 -0.14 -29.27 -14.90
CA ASP A 72 0.57 -29.91 -16.02
C ASP A 72 1.30 -28.92 -16.94
N GLY A 73 1.35 -27.63 -16.56
CA GLY A 73 1.87 -26.54 -17.39
C GLY A 73 0.79 -25.75 -18.13
N SER A 74 -0.44 -26.25 -18.22
CA SER A 74 -1.57 -25.54 -18.85
C SER A 74 -2.26 -24.62 -17.86
N PRO A 75 -2.72 -23.42 -18.27
CA PRO A 75 -3.49 -22.54 -17.39
C PRO A 75 -4.77 -23.21 -16.86
N THR A 76 -5.10 -22.98 -15.60
CA THR A 76 -6.37 -23.45 -15.02
C THR A 76 -7.56 -22.63 -15.51
N ALA A 77 -8.77 -23.02 -15.10
CA ALA A 77 -9.96 -22.20 -15.28
C ALA A 77 -9.81 -20.81 -14.61
N PRO A 78 -10.43 -19.75 -15.16
CA PRO A 78 -10.39 -18.41 -14.56
C PRO A 78 -10.94 -18.38 -13.13
N VAL A 79 -10.41 -17.49 -12.28
CA VAL A 79 -10.79 -17.35 -10.87
C VAL A 79 -12.30 -17.28 -10.69
N ALA A 80 -12.97 -16.36 -11.38
CA ALA A 80 -14.42 -16.13 -11.28
C ALA A 80 -15.29 -17.32 -11.76
N SER A 81 -14.71 -18.28 -12.49
CA SER A 81 -15.44 -19.47 -12.95
C SER A 81 -15.49 -20.60 -11.91
N VAL A 82 -14.60 -20.56 -10.91
CA VAL A 82 -14.46 -21.63 -9.91
C VAL A 82 -14.57 -21.14 -8.46
N LEU A 83 -14.31 -19.86 -8.21
CA LEU A 83 -14.46 -19.23 -6.90
C LEU A 83 -15.70 -18.32 -6.89
N ARG A 84 -16.39 -18.26 -5.75
CA ARG A 84 -17.43 -17.26 -5.52
C ARG A 84 -16.81 -15.89 -5.30
N THR A 85 -17.55 -14.82 -5.62
CA THR A 85 -17.08 -13.42 -5.50
C THR A 85 -16.49 -13.12 -4.13
N GLU A 86 -17.12 -13.58 -3.05
CA GLU A 86 -16.68 -13.33 -1.67
C GLU A 86 -15.32 -13.99 -1.33
N GLN A 87 -14.87 -14.92 -2.16
CA GLN A 87 -13.62 -15.66 -1.96
C GLN A 87 -12.41 -15.00 -2.66
N TYR A 88 -12.63 -14.00 -3.53
CA TYR A 88 -11.53 -13.31 -4.21
C TYR A 88 -11.65 -11.78 -4.17
N HIS A 89 -12.84 -11.21 -4.12
CA HIS A 89 -13.01 -9.76 -4.03
C HIS A 89 -12.49 -9.23 -2.68
N GLY A 90 -11.61 -8.23 -2.71
CA GLY A 90 -10.94 -7.69 -1.51
C GLY A 90 -9.89 -8.61 -0.87
N SER A 91 -9.65 -9.81 -1.43
CA SER A 91 -8.66 -10.76 -0.90
C SER A 91 -7.24 -10.42 -1.37
N THR A 92 -6.24 -11.11 -0.81
CA THR A 92 -4.86 -11.04 -1.29
C THR A 92 -4.62 -12.05 -2.42
N ASP A 93 -3.73 -11.72 -3.35
CA ASP A 93 -3.31 -12.63 -4.43
C ASP A 93 -2.88 -13.98 -3.87
N GLY A 94 -2.21 -14.00 -2.71
CA GLY A 94 -1.81 -15.23 -2.05
C GLY A 94 -3.00 -16.11 -1.66
N LEU A 95 -4.00 -15.56 -0.97
CA LEU A 95 -5.20 -16.32 -0.61
C LEU A 95 -5.99 -16.77 -1.86
N ILE A 96 -6.04 -15.93 -2.91
CA ILE A 96 -6.70 -16.28 -4.18
C ILE A 96 -5.98 -17.45 -4.86
N LEU A 97 -4.65 -17.43 -4.95
CA LEU A 97 -3.83 -18.51 -5.52
C LEU A 97 -4.10 -19.84 -4.81
N LEU A 98 -4.12 -19.85 -3.49
CA LEU A 98 -4.36 -21.04 -2.68
C LEU A 98 -5.79 -21.57 -2.86
N ARG A 99 -6.80 -20.69 -2.87
CA ARG A 99 -8.20 -21.05 -3.14
C ARG A 99 -8.38 -21.59 -4.54
N LEU A 100 -7.76 -20.96 -5.54
CA LEU A 100 -7.80 -21.40 -6.92
C LEU A 100 -7.15 -22.78 -7.09
N ALA A 101 -5.98 -23.01 -6.49
CA ALA A 101 -5.31 -24.31 -6.52
C ALA A 101 -6.19 -25.43 -5.95
N ARG A 102 -6.86 -25.18 -4.82
CA ARG A 102 -7.81 -26.13 -4.23
C ARG A 102 -9.01 -26.36 -5.14
N ALA A 103 -9.65 -25.30 -5.63
CA ALA A 103 -10.89 -25.39 -6.40
C ALA A 103 -10.68 -25.99 -7.80
N ALA A 104 -9.60 -25.63 -8.48
CA ALA A 104 -9.34 -26.03 -9.87
C ALA A 104 -8.59 -27.37 -9.98
N LEU A 105 -7.67 -27.66 -9.06
CA LEU A 105 -6.77 -28.83 -9.14
C LEU A 105 -6.94 -29.81 -7.97
N GLY A 106 -7.73 -29.49 -6.94
CA GLY A 106 -7.85 -30.33 -5.74
C GLY A 106 -6.58 -30.36 -4.88
N VAL A 107 -5.71 -29.33 -4.99
CA VAL A 107 -4.47 -29.24 -4.21
C VAL A 107 -4.77 -28.70 -2.82
N GLU A 108 -4.31 -29.42 -1.79
CA GLU A 108 -4.47 -28.99 -0.39
C GLU A 108 -3.69 -27.70 -0.08
N PRO A 109 -4.19 -26.83 0.82
CA PRO A 109 -3.60 -25.53 1.11
C PRO A 109 -2.15 -25.59 1.56
N ASP A 110 -1.79 -26.55 2.41
CA ASP A 110 -0.41 -26.67 2.92
C ASP A 110 0.59 -26.94 1.79
N VAL A 111 0.15 -27.69 0.77
CA VAL A 111 0.98 -28.01 -0.41
C VAL A 111 1.17 -26.79 -1.29
N SER A 112 0.10 -26.04 -1.56
CA SER A 112 0.17 -24.82 -2.36
C SER A 112 0.85 -23.67 -1.62
N ALA A 113 0.67 -23.56 -0.29
CA ALA A 113 1.33 -22.56 0.57
C ALA A 113 2.85 -22.75 0.61
N ALA A 114 3.33 -24.00 0.62
CA ALA A 114 4.76 -24.28 0.51
C ALA A 114 5.40 -23.85 -0.83
N ARG A 115 4.57 -23.52 -1.83
CA ARG A 115 4.98 -23.05 -3.17
C ARG A 115 4.50 -21.63 -3.46
N LEU A 116 4.06 -20.89 -2.44
CA LEU A 116 3.41 -19.58 -2.63
C LEU A 116 4.33 -18.55 -3.29
N ASP A 117 5.60 -18.50 -2.88
CA ASP A 117 6.59 -17.62 -3.48
C ASP A 117 6.80 -17.92 -4.97
N ASP A 118 6.86 -19.21 -5.34
CA ASP A 118 6.98 -19.63 -6.75
C ASP A 118 5.73 -19.25 -7.56
N LEU A 119 4.54 -19.38 -6.97
CA LEU A 119 3.28 -18.99 -7.61
C LEU A 119 3.24 -17.48 -7.88
N MET A 120 3.57 -16.66 -6.89
CA MET A 120 3.61 -15.19 -7.03
C MET A 120 4.69 -14.75 -8.01
N ALA A 121 5.87 -15.38 -7.98
CA ALA A 121 6.93 -15.13 -8.94
C ALA A 121 6.48 -15.48 -10.38
N CYS A 122 5.79 -16.60 -10.56
CA CYS A 122 5.23 -17.00 -11.86
C CYS A 122 4.15 -16.02 -12.36
N MET A 123 3.28 -15.53 -11.48
CA MET A 123 2.32 -14.47 -11.84
C MET A 123 3.04 -13.21 -12.32
N TYR A 124 4.07 -12.77 -11.59
CA TYR A 124 4.85 -11.61 -12.00
C TYR A 124 5.60 -11.84 -13.31
N GLU A 125 6.22 -13.00 -13.50
CA GLU A 125 6.93 -13.33 -14.75
C GLU A 125 5.98 -13.22 -15.96
N TYR A 126 4.75 -13.72 -15.83
CA TYR A 126 3.72 -13.58 -16.86
C TYR A 126 3.43 -12.11 -17.18
N ILE A 127 3.18 -11.28 -16.16
CA ILE A 127 2.86 -9.86 -16.33
C ILE A 127 4.06 -9.06 -16.85
N SER A 128 5.28 -9.40 -16.43
CA SER A 128 6.50 -8.67 -16.78
C SER A 128 6.80 -8.66 -18.28
N LYS A 129 6.31 -9.68 -19.00
CA LYS A 129 6.47 -9.87 -20.45
C LYS A 129 5.48 -9.07 -21.30
N LEU A 130 4.45 -8.50 -20.68
CA LEU A 130 3.44 -7.68 -21.36
C LEU A 130 3.94 -6.24 -21.49
N ASP A 131 3.46 -5.50 -22.48
CA ASP A 131 3.63 -4.05 -22.53
C ASP A 131 2.63 -3.32 -21.61
N ASP A 132 2.76 -2.01 -21.48
CA ASP A 132 1.92 -1.24 -20.56
C ASP A 132 0.48 -1.10 -21.08
N GLU A 133 0.27 -1.08 -22.40
CA GLU A 133 -1.06 -1.10 -23.01
C GLU A 133 -1.81 -2.41 -22.69
N GLU A 134 -1.13 -3.55 -22.76
CA GLU A 134 -1.68 -4.86 -22.40
C GLU A 134 -1.97 -4.97 -20.89
N VAL A 135 -1.12 -4.39 -20.04
CA VAL A 135 -1.35 -4.35 -18.58
C VAL A 135 -2.51 -3.42 -18.23
N ALA A 136 -2.64 -2.29 -18.91
CA ALA A 136 -3.73 -1.33 -18.72
C ALA A 136 -5.05 -1.78 -19.35
N GLN A 137 -5.05 -2.84 -20.15
CA GLN A 137 -6.26 -3.30 -20.83
C GLN A 137 -7.37 -3.64 -19.83
N GLY A 138 -8.48 -2.90 -19.91
CA GLY A 138 -9.65 -3.08 -19.04
C GLY A 138 -9.55 -2.41 -17.68
N ILE A 139 -8.55 -1.56 -17.45
CA ILE A 139 -8.43 -0.73 -16.24
C ILE A 139 -8.15 0.73 -16.60
N SER A 140 -8.67 1.65 -15.80
CA SER A 140 -8.41 3.10 -15.97
C SER A 140 -8.45 3.81 -14.61
N PRO A 141 -7.74 4.94 -14.44
CA PRO A 141 -7.84 5.73 -13.21
C PRO A 141 -9.27 6.18 -12.95
N LEU A 142 -9.70 6.11 -11.69
CA LEU A 142 -10.99 6.67 -11.26
C LEU A 142 -10.98 8.22 -11.34
N PRO A 143 -12.16 8.86 -11.47
CA PRO A 143 -12.25 10.32 -11.51
C PRO A 143 -11.55 10.99 -10.33
N GLY A 144 -10.79 12.06 -10.61
CA GLY A 144 -10.08 12.85 -9.60
C GLY A 144 -8.80 12.22 -9.04
N VAL A 145 -8.53 10.93 -9.28
CA VAL A 145 -7.36 10.23 -8.72
C VAL A 145 -6.05 10.90 -9.14
N LEU A 146 -5.82 11.09 -10.44
CA LEU A 146 -4.56 11.67 -10.94
C LEU A 146 -4.35 13.10 -10.44
N ASP A 147 -5.42 13.90 -10.37
CA ASP A 147 -5.36 15.27 -9.89
C ASP A 147 -5.01 15.32 -8.40
N ARG A 148 -5.67 14.51 -7.56
CA ARG A 148 -5.38 14.47 -6.12
C ARG A 148 -4.02 13.89 -5.78
N LEU A 149 -3.57 12.89 -6.51
CA LEU A 149 -2.21 12.40 -6.37
C LEU A 149 -1.20 13.51 -6.74
N SER A 150 -1.46 14.28 -7.80
CA SER A 150 -0.62 15.44 -8.15
C SER A 150 -0.61 16.50 -7.05
N ASP A 151 -1.75 16.78 -6.42
CA ASP A 151 -1.83 17.67 -5.24
C ASP A 151 -0.99 17.13 -4.08
N LEU A 152 -1.12 15.85 -3.74
CA LEU A 152 -0.36 15.18 -2.69
C LEU A 152 1.15 15.18 -2.96
N ALA A 153 1.56 15.10 -4.23
CA ALA A 153 2.96 15.18 -4.63
C ALA A 153 3.60 16.53 -4.27
N THR A 154 2.81 17.58 -4.04
CA THR A 154 3.29 18.88 -3.55
C THR A 154 3.55 18.92 -2.04
N MET A 155 3.11 17.90 -1.29
CA MET A 155 3.14 17.85 0.17
C MET A 155 4.18 16.88 0.76
N LYS A 156 5.18 16.47 -0.04
CA LYS A 156 6.17 15.43 0.34
C LYS A 156 6.98 15.70 1.61
N SER A 157 7.04 16.95 2.08
CA SER A 157 7.70 17.30 3.34
C SER A 157 6.92 16.86 4.59
N SER A 158 5.63 16.54 4.46
CA SER A 158 4.74 16.19 5.57
C SER A 158 3.85 14.98 5.29
N VAL A 159 3.83 14.49 4.04
CA VAL A 159 3.02 13.36 3.60
C VAL A 159 3.88 12.38 2.80
N ALA A 160 3.74 11.08 3.09
CA ALA A 160 4.15 10.03 2.17
C ALA A 160 2.90 9.32 1.67
N CYS A 161 2.88 9.05 0.37
CA CYS A 161 1.88 8.19 -0.24
C CYS A 161 2.50 6.83 -0.54
N GLY A 162 1.78 5.76 -0.28
CA GLY A 162 2.15 4.40 -0.65
C GLY A 162 0.93 3.58 -1.06
N LEU A 163 1.14 2.31 -1.38
CA LEU A 163 0.03 1.39 -1.60
C LEU A 163 -0.11 0.39 -0.46
N VAL A 164 -1.34 0.03 -0.14
CA VAL A 164 -1.63 -1.20 0.59
C VAL A 164 -2.65 -1.97 -0.23
N THR A 165 -2.24 -3.11 -0.78
CA THR A 165 -3.06 -3.87 -1.72
C THR A 165 -2.79 -5.36 -1.60
N GLY A 166 -3.82 -6.15 -1.89
CA GLY A 166 -3.72 -7.61 -2.00
C GLY A 166 -2.84 -8.08 -3.15
N ASN A 167 -2.49 -7.20 -4.10
CA ASN A 167 -1.75 -7.56 -5.31
C ASN A 167 -0.29 -7.90 -5.02
N VAL A 168 0.30 -8.84 -5.78
CA VAL A 168 1.76 -9.04 -5.80
C VAL A 168 2.47 -7.73 -6.15
N GLU A 169 3.52 -7.38 -5.41
CA GLU A 169 4.17 -6.07 -5.51
C GLU A 169 4.61 -5.72 -6.94
N GLY A 170 5.28 -6.64 -7.64
CA GLY A 170 5.70 -6.41 -9.02
C GLY A 170 4.52 -6.14 -9.97
N ILE A 171 3.38 -6.77 -9.74
CA ILE A 171 2.15 -6.55 -10.53
C ILE A 171 1.55 -5.19 -10.18
N ALA A 172 1.47 -4.83 -8.90
CA ALA A 172 0.99 -3.51 -8.47
C ALA A 172 1.83 -2.39 -9.09
N ARG A 173 3.16 -2.52 -9.10
CA ARG A 173 4.08 -1.55 -9.74
C ARG A 173 3.79 -1.38 -11.23
N ARG A 174 3.71 -2.50 -11.97
CA ARG A 174 3.39 -2.49 -13.40
C ARG A 174 2.04 -1.85 -13.68
N LYS A 175 1.02 -2.16 -12.87
CA LYS A 175 -0.32 -1.57 -12.97
C LYS A 175 -0.28 -0.05 -12.78
N MET A 176 0.40 0.44 -11.74
CA MET A 176 0.50 1.89 -11.46
C MET A 176 1.27 2.65 -12.53
N ARG A 177 2.30 2.04 -13.14
CA ARG A 177 2.99 2.63 -14.29
C ARG A 177 2.05 2.72 -15.49
N ALA A 178 1.39 1.62 -15.83
CA ALA A 178 0.55 1.50 -17.01
C ALA A 178 -0.64 2.48 -17.01
N VAL A 179 -1.24 2.75 -15.84
CA VAL A 179 -2.36 3.70 -15.71
C VAL A 179 -1.93 5.15 -15.43
N GLY A 180 -0.63 5.44 -15.42
CA GLY A 180 -0.09 6.79 -15.24
C GLY A 180 -0.05 7.30 -13.79
N VAL A 181 -0.47 6.50 -12.80
CA VAL A 181 -0.42 6.84 -11.37
C VAL A 181 1.02 7.15 -10.93
N LEU A 182 1.99 6.34 -11.37
CA LEU A 182 3.41 6.58 -11.06
C LEU A 182 3.89 7.93 -11.58
N GLY A 183 3.38 8.38 -12.73
CA GLY A 183 3.74 9.64 -13.37
C GLY A 183 3.33 10.90 -12.59
N THR A 184 2.42 10.78 -11.63
CA THR A 184 2.04 11.88 -10.72
C THR A 184 3.17 12.26 -9.76
N GLY A 185 4.10 11.33 -9.51
CA GLY A 185 5.16 11.49 -8.54
C GLY A 185 4.68 11.50 -7.08
N ALA A 186 3.42 11.17 -6.80
CA ALA A 186 2.86 11.18 -5.45
C ALA A 186 3.45 10.06 -4.55
N LEU A 187 3.63 8.87 -5.12
CA LEU A 187 4.09 7.70 -4.39
C LEU A 187 5.53 7.89 -3.89
N ALA A 188 5.73 7.69 -2.60
CA ALA A 188 7.03 7.75 -1.96
C ALA A 188 7.93 6.62 -2.46
N PRO A 189 9.26 6.82 -2.53
CA PRO A 189 10.18 5.75 -2.91
C PRO A 189 10.10 4.57 -1.92
N PRO A 190 10.48 3.36 -2.35
CA PRO A 190 10.50 2.19 -1.48
C PRO A 190 11.54 2.39 -0.36
N SER A 191 11.24 1.86 0.82
CA SER A 191 12.21 1.86 1.94
C SER A 191 13.38 0.91 1.66
N ASP A 192 14.52 1.12 2.33
CA ASP A 192 15.67 0.20 2.25
C ASP A 192 15.28 -1.24 2.63
N GLN A 193 14.45 -1.40 3.67
CA GLN A 193 13.93 -2.70 4.10
C GLN A 193 13.14 -3.40 2.97
N GLN A 194 12.34 -2.63 2.24
CA GLN A 194 11.57 -3.13 1.10
C GLN A 194 12.49 -3.49 -0.07
N LEU A 195 13.51 -2.68 -0.35
CA LEU A 195 14.50 -2.97 -1.40
C LEU A 195 15.31 -4.24 -1.11
N LEU A 196 15.65 -4.52 0.15
CA LEU A 196 16.35 -5.74 0.55
C LEU A 196 15.53 -7.03 0.32
N ARG A 197 14.20 -6.96 0.40
CA ARG A 197 13.31 -8.09 0.05
C ARG A 197 13.05 -8.21 -1.44
N ASN A 198 13.27 -7.14 -2.21
CA ASN A 198 12.84 -6.98 -3.59
C ASN A 198 13.76 -7.58 -4.65
N SER A 199 14.60 -8.57 -4.29
CA SER A 199 15.39 -9.31 -5.28
C SER A 199 14.56 -10.07 -6.31
N ASN A 200 13.23 -10.14 -6.13
CA ASN A 200 12.35 -11.03 -6.90
C ASN A 200 11.60 -10.34 -8.06
N TRP A 201 11.61 -9.00 -8.16
CA TRP A 201 10.86 -8.27 -9.20
C TRP A 201 11.77 -7.68 -10.27
N ALA A 202 12.55 -8.55 -10.92
CA ALA A 202 13.47 -8.14 -11.98
C ALA A 202 12.75 -7.30 -13.05
N GLY A 203 13.34 -6.15 -13.43
CA GLY A 203 12.79 -5.23 -14.43
C GLY A 203 11.69 -4.28 -13.92
N ALA A 204 11.47 -4.22 -12.60
CA ALA A 204 10.57 -3.25 -11.95
C ALA A 204 11.28 -2.43 -10.86
N GLU A 205 12.61 -2.35 -10.88
CA GLU A 205 13.42 -1.66 -9.89
C GLU A 205 13.22 -0.14 -9.94
N ASP A 206 13.07 0.41 -11.14
CA ASP A 206 12.89 1.85 -11.41
C ASP A 206 11.49 2.37 -11.07
N ILE A 207 10.53 1.46 -10.92
CA ILE A 207 9.12 1.75 -10.67
C ILE A 207 8.66 1.31 -9.28
N GLY A 208 9.60 1.14 -8.36
CA GLY A 208 9.31 0.85 -6.97
C GLY A 208 8.77 2.05 -6.20
N PHE A 209 7.91 1.76 -5.22
CA PHE A 209 7.36 2.74 -4.29
C PHE A 209 7.00 2.07 -2.96
N LEU A 210 6.86 2.89 -1.92
CA LEU A 210 6.48 2.48 -0.57
C LEU A 210 5.14 1.75 -0.56
N GLY A 211 5.04 0.67 0.22
CA GLY A 211 3.75 0.03 0.45
C GLY A 211 3.79 -1.22 1.32
N GLY A 212 2.65 -1.90 1.39
CA GLY A 212 2.48 -3.26 1.89
C GLY A 212 1.68 -4.05 0.86
N PHE A 213 2.20 -5.18 0.41
CA PHE A 213 1.71 -5.87 -0.77
C PHE A 213 1.24 -7.31 -0.47
N GLY A 214 0.48 -7.91 -1.38
CA GLY A 214 0.08 -9.32 -1.34
C GLY A 214 1.25 -10.29 -1.15
N SER A 215 2.40 -9.92 -1.70
CA SER A 215 3.65 -10.67 -1.59
C SER A 215 4.40 -10.45 -0.28
N ASP A 216 3.96 -9.53 0.57
CA ASP A 216 4.62 -9.30 1.86
C ASP A 216 4.17 -10.27 2.94
N PHE A 217 2.88 -10.63 2.94
CA PHE A 217 2.25 -11.47 3.95
C PHE A 217 1.04 -12.21 3.39
N CYS A 218 0.96 -13.51 3.71
CA CYS A 218 -0.21 -14.35 3.50
C CYS A 218 -0.28 -15.35 4.65
N SER A 219 -1.43 -15.44 5.32
CA SER A 219 -1.63 -16.37 6.44
C SER A 219 -1.71 -17.83 6.01
N GLY A 220 -2.04 -18.10 4.74
CA GLY A 220 -2.27 -19.43 4.20
C GLY A 220 -3.59 -20.08 4.64
N ASP A 221 -4.30 -19.47 5.59
CA ASP A 221 -5.56 -19.97 6.13
C ASP A 221 -6.73 -19.49 5.27
N ILE A 222 -7.04 -20.28 4.24
CA ILE A 222 -8.07 -19.91 3.26
C ILE A 222 -9.50 -20.26 3.69
N ASP A 223 -9.66 -20.94 4.82
CA ASP A 223 -10.96 -21.35 5.39
C ASP A 223 -11.48 -20.33 6.42
N ASP A 224 -10.60 -19.53 7.02
CA ASP A 224 -10.99 -18.38 7.83
C ASP A 224 -11.25 -17.14 6.94
N ALA A 225 -12.53 -16.79 6.79
CA ALA A 225 -12.96 -15.62 6.01
C ALA A 225 -12.39 -14.29 6.54
N SER A 226 -12.05 -14.21 7.84
CA SER A 226 -11.48 -12.99 8.42
C SER A 226 -10.08 -12.68 7.89
N ARG A 227 -9.38 -13.68 7.32
CA ARG A 227 -8.05 -13.50 6.72
C ARG A 227 -8.04 -12.55 5.54
N ASN A 228 -9.17 -12.36 4.85
CA ASN A 228 -9.26 -11.36 3.78
C ASN A 228 -8.89 -9.95 4.27
N TYR A 229 -9.29 -9.56 5.48
CA TYR A 229 -8.96 -8.26 6.04
C TYR A 229 -7.81 -8.30 7.05
N LEU A 230 -7.58 -9.42 7.75
CA LEU A 230 -6.46 -9.53 8.70
C LEU A 230 -5.10 -9.57 7.99
N ASP A 231 -4.98 -10.24 6.84
CA ASP A 231 -3.73 -10.24 6.06
C ASP A 231 -3.46 -8.83 5.51
N ARG A 232 -4.51 -8.12 5.10
CA ARG A 232 -4.42 -6.72 4.67
C ARG A 232 -4.08 -5.78 5.83
N SER A 233 -4.56 -6.05 7.04
CA SER A 233 -4.17 -5.32 8.24
C SER A 233 -2.67 -5.44 8.52
N GLU A 234 -2.08 -6.63 8.29
CA GLU A 234 -0.63 -6.82 8.38
C GLU A 234 0.11 -6.02 7.30
N GLN A 235 -0.43 -5.92 6.08
CA GLN A 235 0.14 -5.07 5.02
C GLN A 235 0.13 -3.58 5.40
N ILE A 236 -0.93 -3.09 6.05
CA ILE A 236 -0.97 -1.71 6.61
C ILE A 236 0.15 -1.53 7.64
N ALA A 237 0.33 -2.50 8.54
CA ALA A 237 1.39 -2.46 9.55
C ALA A 237 2.78 -2.43 8.92
N ILE A 238 3.02 -3.25 7.90
CA ILE A 238 4.27 -3.29 7.12
C ILE A 238 4.52 -1.95 6.42
N ALA A 239 3.52 -1.37 5.77
CA ALA A 239 3.65 -0.07 5.11
C ALA A 239 3.99 1.06 6.11
N ALA A 240 3.33 1.05 7.27
CA ALA A 240 3.59 2.00 8.35
C ALA A 240 5.00 1.88 8.92
N GLU A 241 5.50 0.65 9.13
CA GLU A 241 6.86 0.42 9.61
C GLU A 241 7.92 0.84 8.57
N ARG A 242 7.70 0.54 7.29
CA ARG A 242 8.56 1.00 6.19
C ARG A 242 8.59 2.51 6.08
N CYS A 243 7.45 3.18 6.28
CA CYS A 243 7.40 4.63 6.34
C CYS A 243 8.22 5.14 7.53
N ARG A 244 7.96 4.64 8.74
CA ARG A 244 8.66 5.05 9.97
C ARG A 244 10.17 4.89 9.86
N SER A 245 10.65 3.77 9.34
CA SER A 245 12.09 3.52 9.14
C SER A 245 12.73 4.45 8.09
N SER A 246 11.93 5.02 7.19
CA SER A 246 12.40 5.98 6.18
C SER A 246 12.38 7.44 6.67
N LEU A 247 11.73 7.73 7.80
CA LEU A 247 11.67 9.08 8.37
C LEU A 247 12.96 9.41 9.15
N THR A 248 13.64 10.48 8.75
CA THR A 248 14.79 11.03 9.49
C THR A 248 14.38 12.29 10.25
N GLY A 249 14.31 12.22 11.57
CA GLY A 249 13.97 13.37 12.43
C GLY A 249 12.49 13.81 12.38
N ALA A 250 11.62 12.97 11.82
CA ALA A 250 10.18 13.17 11.77
C ALA A 250 9.45 12.02 12.47
N GLU A 251 8.24 12.28 12.95
CA GLU A 251 7.43 11.29 13.65
C GLU A 251 6.17 10.98 12.85
N LEU A 252 5.92 9.69 12.62
CA LEU A 252 4.69 9.22 12.01
C LEU A 252 3.54 9.38 13.01
N ARG A 253 2.70 10.40 12.80
CA ARG A 253 1.59 10.76 13.71
C ARG A 253 0.24 10.24 13.24
N ARG A 254 0.10 10.01 11.93
CA ARG A 254 -1.15 9.50 11.33
C ARG A 254 -0.86 8.49 10.22
N VAL A 255 -1.65 7.43 10.21
CA VAL A 255 -1.73 6.47 9.09
C VAL A 255 -3.14 6.53 8.55
N VAL A 256 -3.31 6.95 7.30
CA VAL A 256 -4.58 6.94 6.58
C VAL A 256 -4.56 5.78 5.59
N HIS A 257 -5.60 4.97 5.60
CA HIS A 257 -5.85 4.00 4.55
C HIS A 257 -7.08 4.42 3.74
N VAL A 258 -6.97 4.37 2.42
CA VAL A 258 -8.03 4.67 1.46
C VAL A 258 -8.38 3.38 0.72
N GLY A 259 -9.64 2.98 0.75
CA GLY A 259 -10.09 1.71 0.17
C GLY A 259 -11.60 1.70 -0.09
N ASP A 260 -12.07 0.86 -1.00
CA ASP A 260 -13.48 0.78 -1.42
C ASP A 260 -14.22 -0.47 -0.94
N ALA A 261 -13.51 -1.45 -0.39
CA ALA A 261 -14.09 -2.71 0.02
C ALA A 261 -14.25 -2.83 1.55
N PRO A 262 -15.19 -3.67 2.02
CA PRO A 262 -15.27 -4.07 3.43
C PRO A 262 -13.93 -4.54 4.00
N ALA A 263 -13.11 -5.23 3.20
CA ALA A 263 -11.81 -5.71 3.61
C ALA A 263 -10.85 -4.57 4.00
N ASP A 264 -10.90 -3.43 3.31
CA ASP A 264 -10.07 -2.26 3.61
C ASP A 264 -10.48 -1.58 4.91
N VAL A 265 -11.79 -1.37 5.07
CA VAL A 265 -12.37 -0.78 6.28
C VAL A 265 -12.03 -1.62 7.50
N LEU A 266 -12.23 -2.94 7.41
CA LEU A 266 -11.95 -3.87 8.50
C LEU A 266 -10.44 -4.03 8.74
N ALA A 267 -9.59 -3.98 7.71
CA ALA A 267 -8.14 -4.04 7.84
C ALA A 267 -7.59 -2.83 8.59
N ALA A 268 -8.03 -1.63 8.23
CA ALA A 268 -7.64 -0.39 8.89
C ALA A 268 -8.13 -0.37 10.35
N ARG A 269 -9.35 -0.84 10.61
CA ARG A 269 -9.89 -0.97 11.97
C ARG A 269 -9.11 -1.96 12.81
N ALA A 270 -8.80 -3.14 12.28
CA ALA A 270 -7.99 -4.14 12.97
C ALA A 270 -6.58 -3.62 13.27
N TYR A 271 -6.01 -2.80 12.38
CA TYR A 271 -4.72 -2.16 12.63
C TYR A 271 -4.82 -1.12 13.75
N ALA A 272 -5.89 -0.32 13.79
CA ALA A 272 -6.15 0.64 14.87
C ALA A 272 -6.29 -0.07 16.23
N ASP A 273 -7.05 -1.17 16.28
CA ASP A 273 -7.26 -1.96 17.50
C ASP A 273 -5.95 -2.62 17.99
N ARG A 274 -5.10 -3.06 17.06
CA ARG A 274 -3.74 -3.54 17.37
C ARG A 274 -2.88 -2.44 18.00
N LEU A 275 -2.90 -1.23 17.44
CA LEU A 275 -2.15 -0.10 18.01
C LEU A 275 -2.68 0.30 19.39
N GLU A 276 -3.98 0.23 19.61
CA GLU A 276 -4.57 0.53 20.93
C GLU A 276 -4.21 -0.52 21.99
N SER A 277 -4.15 -1.79 21.60
CA SER A 277 -3.82 -2.90 22.52
C SER A 277 -2.32 -3.06 22.80
N THR A 278 -1.47 -2.69 21.87
CA THR A 278 0.00 -2.89 21.97
C THR A 278 0.79 -1.60 22.12
N GLY A 279 0.19 -0.46 21.77
CA GLY A 279 0.83 0.83 21.73
C GLY A 279 0.47 1.72 22.92
N GLY A 280 1.39 2.62 23.26
CA GLY A 280 1.14 3.67 24.25
C GLY A 280 0.36 4.85 23.65
N ASP A 281 0.26 5.93 24.42
CA ASP A 281 -0.38 7.19 23.99
C ASP A 281 0.28 7.81 22.75
N ASP A 282 1.52 7.43 22.44
CA ASP A 282 2.30 7.91 21.29
C ASP A 282 2.02 7.15 19.97
N SER A 283 1.07 6.22 19.95
CA SER A 283 0.72 5.49 18.73
C SER A 283 0.07 6.42 17.70
N PRO A 284 0.34 6.24 16.38
CA PRO A 284 -0.27 7.08 15.37
C PRO A 284 -1.79 6.90 15.35
N CYS A 285 -2.51 7.99 15.08
CA CYS A 285 -3.93 7.92 14.80
C CYS A 285 -4.18 7.19 13.47
N VAL A 286 -5.16 6.30 13.41
CA VAL A 286 -5.55 5.63 12.17
C VAL A 286 -6.76 6.34 11.57
N GLY A 287 -6.57 6.92 10.39
CA GLY A 287 -7.66 7.41 9.54
C GLY A 287 -8.09 6.32 8.55
N MET A 288 -9.39 6.21 8.29
CA MET A 288 -9.92 5.39 7.21
C MET A 288 -10.74 6.27 6.30
N VAL A 289 -10.41 6.32 5.01
CA VAL A 289 -11.21 6.99 3.99
C VAL A 289 -11.82 5.91 3.11
N ALA A 290 -13.03 5.49 3.44
CA ALA A 290 -13.76 4.53 2.62
C ALA A 290 -14.37 5.26 1.41
N VAL A 291 -14.18 4.73 0.20
CA VAL A 291 -14.66 5.35 -1.03
C VAL A 291 -15.70 4.46 -1.71
N ALA A 292 -16.89 4.98 -2.01
CA ALA A 292 -17.97 4.20 -2.63
C ALA A 292 -17.86 4.14 -4.17
N THR A 293 -16.63 4.02 -4.67
CA THR A 293 -16.30 3.95 -6.11
C THR A 293 -16.19 2.52 -6.62
N GLY A 294 -16.15 1.55 -5.71
CA GLY A 294 -16.11 0.12 -6.01
C GLY A 294 -17.48 -0.55 -6.09
N SER A 295 -17.56 -1.79 -5.62
CA SER A 295 -18.80 -2.59 -5.65
C SER A 295 -19.74 -2.33 -4.47
N TYR A 296 -19.30 -1.56 -3.47
CA TYR A 296 -19.97 -1.37 -2.20
C TYR A 296 -20.47 0.07 -2.03
N GLY A 297 -21.69 0.20 -1.50
CA GLY A 297 -22.32 1.50 -1.28
C GLY A 297 -21.80 2.20 -0.02
N ALA A 298 -21.91 3.53 0.02
CA ALA A 298 -21.44 4.34 1.15
C ALA A 298 -22.07 3.95 2.50
N GLU A 299 -23.36 3.61 2.53
CA GLU A 299 -24.04 3.21 3.78
C GLU A 299 -23.47 1.90 4.35
N GLU A 300 -23.18 0.91 3.50
CA GLU A 300 -22.57 -0.35 3.92
C GLU A 300 -21.16 -0.12 4.48
N LEU A 301 -20.33 0.68 3.79
CA LEU A 301 -18.98 1.02 4.24
C LEU A 301 -19.02 1.79 5.56
N LYS A 302 -20.01 2.66 5.75
CA LYS A 302 -20.20 3.45 6.97
C LYS A 302 -20.61 2.58 8.16
N GLU A 303 -21.50 1.61 7.95
CA GLU A 303 -21.88 0.65 8.98
C GLU A 303 -20.65 -0.14 9.48
N LEU A 304 -19.82 -0.62 8.55
CA LEU A 304 -18.59 -1.35 8.87
C LEU A 304 -17.54 -0.49 9.60
N ALA A 305 -17.38 0.76 9.17
CA ALA A 305 -16.41 1.69 9.74
C ALA A 305 -16.72 2.03 11.20
N GLY A 306 -18.01 2.06 11.56
CA GLY A 306 -18.47 2.34 12.91
C GLY A 306 -18.16 3.78 13.38
N GLU A 307 -18.17 3.97 14.70
CA GLU A 307 -18.02 5.29 15.31
C GLU A 307 -16.56 5.75 15.44
N THR A 308 -16.33 7.05 15.30
CA THR A 308 -15.04 7.70 15.55
C THR A 308 -14.59 7.52 17.00
N ARG A 309 -13.29 7.18 17.17
CA ARG A 309 -12.58 7.25 18.46
C ARG A 309 -11.49 8.32 18.35
N PRO A 310 -11.68 9.53 18.90
CA PRO A 310 -10.77 10.66 18.70
C PRO A 310 -9.30 10.32 18.98
N GLY A 311 -8.42 10.63 18.03
CA GLY A 311 -6.97 10.37 18.15
C GLY A 311 -6.54 8.90 18.02
N LYS A 312 -7.48 7.97 17.78
CA LYS A 312 -7.20 6.54 17.61
C LYS A 312 -7.76 5.99 16.30
N TRP A 313 -9.03 6.28 15.99
CA TRP A 313 -9.75 5.80 14.83
C TRP A 313 -10.66 6.89 14.26
N GLU A 314 -10.35 7.38 13.06
CA GLU A 314 -11.03 8.50 12.40
C GLU A 314 -11.54 8.06 11.02
N PRO A 315 -12.68 7.33 10.95
CA PRO A 315 -13.25 6.92 9.67
C PRO A 315 -14.02 8.07 9.01
N THR A 316 -13.96 8.13 7.69
CA THR A 316 -14.77 8.98 6.81
C THR A 316 -15.17 8.16 5.59
N VAL A 317 -16.39 8.36 5.09
CA VAL A 317 -16.88 7.71 3.86
C VAL A 317 -17.17 8.77 2.82
N LEU A 318 -16.68 8.59 1.60
CA LEU A 318 -16.84 9.52 0.48
C LEU A 318 -17.51 8.81 -0.70
N GLU A 319 -18.61 9.38 -1.21
CA GLU A 319 -19.34 8.80 -2.35
C GLU A 319 -18.60 9.02 -3.68
N GLU A 320 -17.96 10.18 -3.85
CA GLU A 320 -17.24 10.54 -5.08
C GLU A 320 -15.77 10.13 -5.06
N GLY A 321 -15.37 9.30 -4.10
CA GLY A 321 -14.00 8.86 -3.91
C GLY A 321 -13.00 10.02 -3.80
N MET A 322 -11.92 9.96 -4.59
CA MET A 322 -10.90 11.03 -4.60
C MET A 322 -11.36 12.29 -5.35
N ALA A 323 -12.44 12.25 -6.14
CA ALA A 323 -13.00 13.46 -6.74
C ALA A 323 -13.70 14.36 -5.70
N ASP A 324 -14.07 13.80 -4.53
CA ASP A 324 -14.76 14.52 -3.47
C ASP A 324 -13.92 15.72 -2.98
N PRO A 325 -14.49 16.94 -2.92
CA PRO A 325 -13.78 18.13 -2.42
C PRO A 325 -13.27 18.00 -0.98
N GLY A 326 -13.88 17.12 -0.19
CA GLY A 326 -13.52 16.79 1.19
C GLY A 326 -12.37 15.79 1.33
N PHE A 327 -11.88 15.18 0.25
CA PHE A 327 -10.86 14.11 0.31
C PHE A 327 -9.61 14.50 1.13
N MET A 328 -9.04 15.68 0.88
CA MET A 328 -7.85 16.14 1.61
C MET A 328 -8.11 16.36 3.10
N ARG A 329 -9.32 16.81 3.46
CA ARG A 329 -9.75 16.96 4.85
C ARG A 329 -9.96 15.61 5.51
N ALA A 330 -10.55 14.64 4.80
CA ALA A 330 -10.70 13.27 5.27
C ALA A 330 -9.36 12.60 5.57
N CYS A 331 -8.30 12.97 4.82
CA CYS A 331 -6.93 12.54 5.09
C CYS A 331 -6.24 13.32 6.23
N GLY A 332 -6.90 14.31 6.83
CA GLY A 332 -6.33 15.15 7.89
C GLY A 332 -5.25 16.14 7.43
N LEU A 333 -5.32 16.59 6.17
CA LEU A 333 -4.32 17.49 5.55
C LEU A 333 -4.76 18.96 5.44
N LEU A 334 -5.98 19.31 5.83
CA LEU A 334 -6.56 20.66 5.78
C LEU A 334 -7.31 21.01 7.07
#